data_AF-A0A812L0R3-F1
#
_entry.id   AF-A0A812L0R3-F1
#
_cell.length_a   1.000
_cell.length_b   1.000
_cell.length_c   1.000
_cell.angle_alpha   90.00
_cell.angle_beta   90.00
_cell.angle_gamma   90.00
#
_symmetry.space_group_name_H-M   'P 1'
#
loop_
_entity.id
_entity.type
_entity.pdbx_description
1 polymer ?
#
loop_
_entity_poly.entity_id
_entity_poly.type
_entity_poly.pdbx_seq_one_letter_code
_entity_poly.pdbx_strand_id
1 'polypeptide(L)'
;MAGQKKSRKGIKLGQALTLKRSDFSFHGDIPKLVVTGETQGNRKSPGEVYCRKKHMCWLKSVFKSGYTVERTKKHKHGKGRKKTITRQDKYEIPSEGFLFRSRKEAKQPHLHYHAVYAQVKRLAPRFLEHLRNQGQKWGPEVAKLRPHSGRATLITELLGDGMSTALSMKFARHAPGSVKVHLKYGRLTLKDVKAACDKMDSKGSTWPDFSRVPTAKLKRARLDIDQELRKRVKN
;
A
#
# COMPACT_ATOMS: atom_id res chain seq x y z
N MET A 1 4.13 -12.95 -17.56
CA MET A 1 4.36 -11.58 -17.03
C MET A 1 3.99 -11.56 -15.54
N ALA A 2 4.96 -11.37 -14.65
CA ALA A 2 4.74 -11.42 -13.21
C ALA A 2 3.87 -10.24 -12.75
N GLY A 3 2.62 -10.52 -12.40
CA GLY A 3 1.72 -9.54 -11.81
C GLY A 3 2.35 -8.91 -10.57
N GLN A 4 2.61 -7.60 -10.62
CA GLN A 4 3.08 -6.83 -9.46
C GLN A 4 2.04 -6.92 -8.34
N LYS A 5 2.26 -7.85 -7.40
CA LYS A 5 1.46 -8.00 -6.19
C LYS A 5 1.78 -6.81 -5.28
N LYS A 6 0.83 -5.88 -5.19
CA LYS A 6 0.88 -4.63 -4.41
C LYS A 6 1.40 -4.89 -2.97
N SER A 7 2.46 -4.19 -2.58
CA SER A 7 3.07 -4.23 -1.23
C SER A 7 2.84 -2.89 -0.51
N ARG A 8 2.45 -2.91 0.78
CA ARG A 8 2.12 -1.68 1.54
C ARG A 8 2.62 -1.77 2.98
N LYS A 9 3.13 -0.67 3.53
CA LYS A 9 3.65 -0.57 4.92
C LYS A 9 2.88 0.48 5.71
N GLY A 10 2.77 0.31 7.03
CA GLY A 10 2.08 1.22 7.95
C GLY A 10 2.84 2.50 8.30
N ILE A 11 3.75 2.93 7.42
CA ILE A 11 4.66 4.06 7.66
C ILE A 11 4.00 5.33 7.12
N LYS A 12 4.12 6.43 7.86
CA LYS A 12 3.66 7.73 7.37
C LYS A 12 4.58 8.18 6.23
N LEU A 13 4.06 8.88 5.21
CA LEU A 13 4.89 9.29 4.07
C LEU A 13 6.14 10.07 4.51
N GLY A 14 5.98 11.05 5.39
CA GLY A 14 7.12 11.82 5.91
C GLY A 14 8.19 10.93 6.56
N GLN A 15 7.78 9.82 7.18
CA GLN A 15 8.71 8.86 7.77
C GLN A 15 9.42 8.01 6.72
N ALA A 16 8.68 7.60 5.69
CA ALA A 16 9.23 6.79 4.61
C ALA A 16 10.32 7.54 3.82
N LEU A 17 10.20 8.87 3.69
CA LEU A 17 11.17 9.71 2.98
C LEU A 17 12.47 9.92 3.74
N THR A 18 12.45 9.73 5.05
CA THR A 18 13.62 9.88 5.94
C THR A 18 14.24 8.54 6.31
N LEU A 19 13.85 7.44 5.66
CA LEU A 19 14.47 6.13 5.89
C LEU A 19 15.87 6.08 5.26
N LYS A 20 16.78 5.41 5.96
CA LYS A 20 18.13 5.06 5.53
C LYS A 20 18.23 3.55 5.31
N ARG A 21 19.33 3.09 4.71
CA ARG A 21 19.58 1.65 4.56
C ARG A 21 19.74 0.94 5.91
N SER A 22 20.41 1.59 6.86
CA SER A 22 20.65 1.12 8.23
C SER A 22 19.37 0.90 9.05
N ASP A 23 18.25 1.51 8.66
CA ASP A 23 16.97 1.35 9.34
C ASP A 23 16.34 -0.04 9.10
N PHE A 24 16.90 -0.83 8.18
CA PHE A 24 16.41 -2.15 7.80
C PHE A 24 17.36 -3.24 8.31
N SER A 25 16.83 -4.15 9.12
CA SER A 25 17.49 -5.41 9.42
C SER A 25 16.82 -6.52 8.62
N PHE A 26 17.48 -6.95 7.54
CA PHE A 26 16.99 -8.06 6.69
C PHE A 26 17.52 -9.43 7.12
N HIS A 27 18.52 -9.47 8.00
CA HIS A 27 19.32 -10.66 8.31
C HIS A 27 19.19 -11.13 9.76
N GLY A 28 18.45 -10.42 10.61
CA GLY A 28 18.10 -10.93 11.95
C GLY A 28 17.00 -12.00 11.89
N ASP A 29 16.84 -12.73 12.99
CA ASP A 29 15.82 -13.79 13.16
C ASP A 29 14.42 -13.31 12.79
N ILE A 30 14.12 -12.05 13.10
CA ILE A 30 12.90 -11.35 12.69
C ILE A 30 13.31 -10.12 11.86
N PRO A 31 13.11 -10.15 10.53
CA PRO A 31 13.36 -8.99 9.69
C PRO A 31 12.53 -7.80 10.14
N LYS A 32 13.19 -6.66 10.38
CA LYS A 32 12.55 -5.49 10.95
C LYS A 32 12.95 -4.20 10.26
N LEU A 33 12.07 -3.22 10.41
CA LEU A 33 12.29 -1.84 10.01
C LEU A 33 12.13 -0.98 11.25
N VAL A 34 13.12 -0.15 11.55
CA VAL A 34 13.11 0.75 12.70
C VAL A 34 12.98 2.18 12.21
N VAL A 35 12.03 2.92 12.78
CA VAL A 35 11.96 4.38 12.57
C VAL A 35 12.60 5.05 13.78
N THR A 36 13.78 5.65 13.60
CA THR A 36 14.59 6.19 14.71
C THR A 36 13.96 7.39 15.39
N GLY A 37 13.26 8.25 14.65
CA GLY A 37 12.69 9.49 15.20
C GLY A 37 13.61 10.70 15.15
N GLU A 38 14.85 10.55 14.69
CA GLU A 38 15.86 11.63 14.68
C GLU A 38 15.45 12.82 13.79
N THR A 39 14.87 12.52 12.63
CA THR A 39 14.46 13.54 11.65
C THR A 39 13.04 14.04 11.93
N GLN A 40 12.74 15.32 11.65
CA GLN A 40 11.41 15.93 11.89
C GLN A 40 10.25 15.13 11.26
N GLY A 41 10.46 14.52 10.09
CA GLY A 41 9.49 13.63 9.43
C GLY A 41 9.24 12.29 10.17
N ASN A 42 10.16 11.90 11.05
CA ASN A 42 10.20 10.64 11.79
C ASN A 42 9.71 10.71 13.25
N ARG A 43 9.67 11.90 13.87
CA ARG A 43 9.41 12.09 15.32
C ARG A 43 8.07 11.60 15.86
N LYS A 44 6.99 11.65 15.07
CA LYS A 44 5.62 11.45 15.60
C LYS A 44 5.34 10.04 16.13
N SER A 45 6.12 9.05 15.72
CA SER A 45 5.99 7.67 16.16
C SER A 45 7.33 6.99 15.83
N PRO A 46 8.31 7.00 16.73
CA PRO A 46 9.53 6.19 16.56
C PRO A 46 9.26 4.71 16.91
N GLY A 47 10.24 3.86 16.68
CA GLY A 47 10.21 2.43 17.01
C GLY A 47 9.99 1.50 15.82
N GLU A 48 9.81 0.22 16.13
CA GLU A 48 9.73 -0.86 15.15
C GLU A 48 8.43 -0.80 14.32
N VAL A 49 8.57 -1.09 13.03
CA VAL A 49 7.47 -1.12 12.07
C VAL A 49 7.22 -2.55 11.67
N TYR A 50 6.01 -3.03 11.96
CA TYR A 50 5.55 -4.32 11.47
C TYR A 50 5.59 -4.37 9.94
N CYS A 51 6.31 -5.36 9.42
CA CYS A 51 6.40 -5.62 8.00
C CYS A 51 6.09 -7.10 7.74
N ARG A 52 5.12 -7.37 6.87
CA ARG A 52 4.81 -8.74 6.45
C ARG A 52 6.05 -9.39 5.79
N LYS A 53 6.29 -10.69 6.02
CA LYS A 53 7.42 -11.44 5.44
C LYS A 53 7.60 -11.21 3.93
N LYS A 54 6.50 -11.26 3.18
CA LYS A 54 6.48 -10.96 1.72
C LYS A 54 7.06 -9.58 1.36
N HIS A 55 6.83 -8.57 2.20
CA HIS A 55 7.35 -7.22 1.97
C HIS A 55 8.86 -7.16 2.22
N MET A 56 9.34 -7.84 3.26
CA MET A 56 10.76 -7.94 3.58
C MET A 56 11.52 -8.66 2.47
N CYS A 57 10.98 -9.76 1.94
CA CYS A 57 11.57 -10.44 0.78
C CYS A 57 11.66 -9.53 -0.46
N TRP A 58 10.58 -8.81 -0.78
CA TRP A 58 10.57 -7.88 -1.90
C TRP A 58 11.59 -6.75 -1.71
N LEU A 59 11.68 -6.15 -0.52
CA LEU A 59 12.67 -5.10 -0.24
C LEU A 59 14.09 -5.64 -0.30
N LYS A 60 14.35 -6.85 0.20
CA LYS A 60 15.66 -7.48 0.11
C LYS A 60 16.11 -7.60 -1.36
N SER A 61 15.18 -7.98 -2.25
CA SER A 61 15.43 -8.00 -3.69
C SER A 61 15.71 -6.59 -4.24
N VAL A 62 14.90 -5.58 -3.88
CA VAL A 62 15.12 -4.19 -4.30
C VAL A 62 16.45 -3.62 -3.79
N PHE A 63 16.86 -3.95 -2.56
CA PHE A 63 18.12 -3.49 -1.97
C PHE A 63 19.35 -4.18 -2.55
N LYS A 64 19.17 -5.36 -3.16
CA LYS A 64 20.21 -6.11 -3.87
C LYS A 64 20.35 -5.65 -5.32
N SER A 65 19.22 -5.50 -6.03
CA SER A 65 19.21 -5.32 -7.49
C SER A 65 18.87 -3.91 -7.95
N GLY A 66 18.41 -3.03 -7.05
CA GLY A 66 17.76 -1.77 -7.40
C GLY A 66 16.29 -1.97 -7.80
N TYR A 67 15.63 -0.87 -8.14
CA TYR A 67 14.26 -0.88 -8.65
C TYR A 67 14.23 -0.38 -10.09
N THR A 68 13.90 -1.28 -11.01
CA THR A 68 13.90 -0.99 -12.45
C THR A 68 12.50 -0.73 -12.97
N VAL A 69 12.36 0.31 -13.78
CA VAL A 69 11.11 0.66 -14.47
C VAL A 69 11.41 0.94 -15.94
N GLU A 70 10.62 0.34 -16.82
CA GLU A 70 10.63 0.71 -18.23
C GLU A 70 9.76 1.94 -18.46
N ARG A 71 10.32 2.94 -19.13
CA ARG A 71 9.62 4.15 -19.54
C ARG A 71 9.65 4.26 -21.05
N THR A 72 8.47 4.13 -21.63
CA THR A 72 8.25 4.42 -23.03
C THR A 72 8.02 5.92 -23.20
N LYS A 73 8.88 6.59 -23.97
CA LYS A 73 8.74 8.00 -24.33
C LYS A 73 8.51 8.11 -25.84
N LYS A 74 7.46 8.85 -26.21
CA LYS A 74 7.28 9.27 -27.60
C LYS A 74 8.36 10.32 -27.89
N HIS A 75 9.17 10.06 -28.91
CA HIS A 75 10.26 10.93 -29.34
C HIS A 75 9.96 11.45 -30.74
N LYS A 76 10.06 12.77 -30.93
CA LYS A 76 9.92 13.42 -32.24
C LYS A 76 11.05 14.44 -32.39
N HIS A 77 11.96 14.21 -33.33
CA HIS A 77 12.90 15.23 -33.79
C HIS A 77 12.37 15.82 -35.11
N GLY A 78 12.17 17.14 -35.14
CA GLY A 78 11.80 17.89 -36.35
C GLY A 78 10.52 17.40 -37.06
N LYS A 79 10.54 17.44 -38.40
CA LYS A 79 9.46 16.94 -39.28
C LYS A 79 9.44 15.40 -39.43
N GLY A 80 10.28 14.66 -38.69
CA GLY A 80 10.41 13.21 -38.81
C GLY A 80 9.23 12.40 -38.23
N ARG A 81 9.11 11.13 -38.66
CA ARG A 81 8.13 10.15 -38.14
C ARG A 81 8.27 10.00 -36.62
N LYS A 82 7.15 9.95 -35.91
CA LYS A 82 7.11 9.71 -34.45
C LYS A 82 7.76 8.34 -34.15
N LYS A 83 8.84 8.33 -33.38
CA LYS A 83 9.48 7.10 -32.89
C LYS A 83 9.06 6.87 -31.43
N THR A 84 8.85 5.62 -31.08
CA THR A 84 8.62 5.21 -29.69
C THR A 84 9.93 4.65 -29.16
N ILE A 85 10.51 5.30 -28.16
CA ILE A 85 11.76 4.83 -27.52
C ILE A 85 11.38 4.30 -26.14
N THR A 86 11.72 3.04 -25.87
CA THR A 86 11.63 2.46 -24.53
C THR A 86 12.99 2.57 -23.86
N ARG A 87 13.05 3.26 -22.73
CA ARG A 87 14.24 3.36 -21.89
C ARG A 87 14.00 2.63 -20.58
N GLN A 88 14.99 1.86 -20.16
CA GLN A 88 14.99 1.26 -18.83
C GLN A 88 15.63 2.26 -17.84
N ASP A 89 14.83 2.74 -16.88
CA ASP A 89 15.32 3.57 -15.78
C ASP A 89 15.51 2.66 -14.55
N LYS A 90 16.73 2.59 -14.03
CA LYS A 90 17.06 1.84 -12.81
C LYS A 90 17.29 2.81 -11.66
N TYR A 91 16.55 2.63 -10.58
CA TYR A 91 16.81 3.31 -9.31
C TYR A 91 17.73 2.45 -8.45
N GLU A 92 18.93 2.94 -8.21
CA GLU A 92 19.90 2.27 -7.34
C GLU A 92 19.72 2.73 -5.90
N ILE A 93 19.64 1.76 -4.99
CA ILE A 93 19.47 2.02 -3.57
C ILE A 93 20.81 2.51 -3.02
N PRO A 94 20.88 3.73 -2.43
CA PRO A 94 22.11 4.23 -1.83
C PRO A 94 22.65 3.27 -0.76
N SER A 95 23.97 3.09 -0.73
CA SER A 95 24.67 2.37 0.35
C SER A 95 24.56 3.15 1.67
N GLU A 96 24.67 4.48 1.59
CA GLU A 96 24.65 5.40 2.72
C GLU A 96 23.64 6.53 2.56
N GLY A 97 23.30 7.17 3.68
CA GLY A 97 22.35 8.27 3.72
C GLY A 97 20.89 7.87 3.49
N PHE A 98 20.08 8.82 3.03
CA PHE A 98 18.64 8.63 2.84
C PHE A 98 18.33 7.82 1.57
N LEU A 99 17.34 6.92 1.67
CA LEU A 99 16.85 6.13 0.54
C LEU A 99 16.18 6.97 -0.54
N PHE A 100 15.70 8.16 -0.22
CA PHE A 100 15.03 9.07 -1.16
C PHE A 100 15.71 10.44 -1.11
N ARG A 101 16.81 10.57 -1.86
CA ARG A 101 17.66 11.76 -1.84
C ARG A 101 17.00 12.93 -2.57
N SER A 102 17.24 14.14 -2.06
CA SER A 102 16.93 15.35 -2.80
C SER A 102 17.90 15.57 -3.97
N ARG A 103 17.56 16.53 -4.85
CA ARG A 103 18.52 17.05 -5.84
C ARG A 103 19.73 17.70 -5.16
N LYS A 104 20.82 17.82 -5.90
CA LYS A 104 22.01 18.60 -5.51
C LYS A 104 21.57 20.01 -5.07
N GLU A 105 22.21 20.54 -4.01
CA GLU A 105 21.94 21.87 -3.41
C GLU A 105 20.55 22.08 -2.79
N ALA A 106 19.75 21.03 -2.63
CA ALA A 106 18.51 21.17 -1.85
C ALA A 106 18.81 21.41 -0.37
N LYS A 107 18.03 22.29 0.28
CA LYS A 107 18.12 22.60 1.73
C LYS A 107 17.99 21.36 2.63
N GLN A 108 17.25 20.34 2.19
CA GLN A 108 17.06 19.09 2.92
C GLN A 108 17.68 17.94 2.13
N PRO A 109 18.43 17.02 2.76
CA PRO A 109 19.14 15.94 2.08
C PRO A 109 18.21 14.83 1.54
N HIS A 110 16.94 14.83 1.97
CA HIS A 110 15.92 13.86 1.54
C HIS A 110 14.72 14.55 0.89
N LEU A 111 13.99 13.79 0.04
CA LEU A 111 12.82 14.29 -0.66
C LEU A 111 11.81 14.92 0.30
N HIS A 112 11.27 16.06 -0.13
CA HIS A 112 10.23 16.76 0.62
C HIS A 112 8.86 16.09 0.43
N TYR A 113 8.05 16.08 1.48
CA TYR A 113 6.70 15.52 1.46
C TYR A 113 5.85 16.07 0.29
N HIS A 114 5.88 17.39 0.09
CA HIS A 114 5.09 18.03 -0.97
C HIS A 114 5.51 17.60 -2.38
N ALA A 115 6.79 17.29 -2.61
CA ALA A 115 7.25 16.80 -3.90
C ALA A 115 6.60 15.45 -4.24
N VAL A 116 6.57 14.53 -3.26
CA VAL A 116 5.93 13.22 -3.44
C VAL A 116 4.42 13.35 -3.53
N TYR A 117 3.80 14.20 -2.70
CA TYR A 117 2.37 14.45 -2.75
C TYR A 117 1.93 14.98 -4.13
N ALA A 118 2.62 15.99 -4.65
CA ALA A 118 2.37 16.55 -5.98
C ALA A 118 2.55 15.50 -7.07
N GLN A 119 3.60 14.68 -6.98
CA GLN A 119 3.87 13.64 -7.95
C GLN A 119 2.79 12.54 -7.95
N VAL A 120 2.34 12.09 -6.78
CA VAL A 120 1.22 11.12 -6.67
C VAL A 120 -0.06 11.71 -7.25
N LYS A 121 -0.39 12.96 -6.90
CA LYS A 121 -1.58 13.65 -7.44
C LYS A 121 -1.54 13.77 -8.96
N ARG A 122 -0.37 14.06 -9.54
CA ARG A 122 -0.16 14.17 -10.99
C ARG A 122 -0.23 12.83 -11.71
N LEU A 123 0.25 11.75 -11.08
CA LEU A 123 0.29 10.41 -11.68
C LEU A 123 -1.03 9.65 -11.53
N ALA A 124 -1.85 9.95 -10.52
CA ALA A 124 -3.08 9.21 -10.23
C ALA A 124 -4.06 9.12 -11.42
N PRO A 125 -4.34 10.19 -12.20
CA PRO A 125 -5.21 10.10 -13.38
C PRO A 125 -4.64 9.18 -14.47
N ARG A 126 -3.33 9.29 -14.74
CA ARG A 126 -2.64 8.44 -15.73
C ARG A 126 -2.62 6.97 -15.30
N PHE A 127 -2.55 6.72 -13.99
CA PHE A 127 -2.66 5.38 -13.45
C PHE A 127 -4.05 4.80 -13.67
N LEU A 128 -5.12 5.57 -13.45
CA LEU A 128 -6.49 5.13 -13.77
C LEU A 128 -6.65 4.81 -15.27
N GLU A 129 -6.14 5.68 -16.14
CA GLU A 129 -6.14 5.43 -17.59
C GLU A 129 -5.42 4.13 -17.95
N HIS A 130 -4.24 3.88 -17.36
CA HIS A 130 -3.51 2.63 -17.55
C HIS A 130 -4.31 1.39 -17.11
N LEU A 131 -4.99 1.46 -15.95
CA LEU A 131 -5.84 0.34 -15.48
C LEU A 131 -7.02 0.09 -16.42
N ARG A 132 -7.64 1.15 -16.94
CA ARG A 132 -8.74 1.04 -17.92
C ARG A 132 -8.27 0.41 -19.22
N ASN A 133 -7.08 0.79 -19.70
CA ASN A 133 -6.47 0.19 -20.90
C ASN A 133 -6.12 -1.30 -20.71
N GLN A 134 -6.00 -1.77 -19.47
CA GLN A 134 -5.85 -3.19 -19.12
C GLN A 134 -7.19 -3.92 -18.90
N GLY A 135 -8.32 -3.28 -19.23
CA GLY A 135 -9.66 -3.84 -19.04
C GLY A 135 -10.13 -3.88 -17.57
N GLN A 136 -9.42 -3.21 -16.65
CA GLN A 136 -9.84 -3.17 -15.25
C GLN A 136 -10.92 -2.11 -15.03
N LYS A 137 -12.04 -2.52 -14.41
CA LYS A 137 -13.16 -1.64 -14.06
C LYS A 137 -12.87 -0.94 -12.73
N TRP A 138 -12.21 0.22 -12.79
CA TRP A 138 -11.99 1.09 -11.63
C TRP A 138 -12.71 2.44 -11.80
N GLY A 139 -13.23 2.96 -10.69
CA GLY A 139 -13.98 4.21 -10.67
C GLY A 139 -13.08 5.47 -10.67
N PRO A 140 -13.71 6.65 -10.80
CA PRO A 140 -13.01 7.94 -10.87
C PRO A 140 -12.24 8.31 -9.59
N GLU A 141 -12.53 7.67 -8.46
CA GLU A 141 -11.82 7.83 -7.19
C GLU A 141 -10.33 7.47 -7.27
N VAL A 142 -9.93 6.57 -8.17
CA VAL A 142 -8.52 6.23 -8.38
C VAL A 142 -7.72 7.42 -8.91
N ALA A 143 -8.32 8.30 -9.71
CA ALA A 143 -7.67 9.54 -10.15
C ALA A 143 -7.44 10.54 -8.99
N LYS A 144 -8.11 10.33 -7.84
CA LYS A 144 -8.00 11.14 -6.63
C LYS A 144 -7.03 10.56 -5.60
N LEU A 145 -6.26 9.51 -5.94
CA LEU A 145 -5.26 8.93 -5.04
C LEU A 145 -4.30 9.98 -4.47
N ARG A 146 -3.98 9.81 -3.19
CA ARG A 146 -3.02 10.62 -2.42
C ARG A 146 -2.09 9.69 -1.65
N PRO A 147 -0.95 10.18 -1.14
CA PRO A 147 -0.07 9.35 -0.30
C PRO A 147 -0.79 8.70 0.89
N HIS A 148 -1.78 9.39 1.48
CA HIS A 148 -2.56 8.84 2.60
C HIS A 148 -3.47 7.67 2.18
N SER A 149 -3.88 7.59 0.91
CA SER A 149 -4.72 6.50 0.40
C SER A 149 -4.07 5.13 0.61
N GLY A 150 -2.73 5.04 0.53
CA GLY A 150 -2.01 3.79 0.80
C GLY A 150 -2.17 3.30 2.24
N ARG A 151 -2.17 4.22 3.20
CA ARG A 151 -2.34 3.91 4.63
C ARG A 151 -3.79 3.56 4.96
N ALA A 152 -4.75 4.28 4.37
CA ALA A 152 -6.17 3.96 4.49
C ALA A 152 -6.43 2.52 4.04
N THR A 153 -5.89 2.11 2.89
CA THR A 153 -6.04 0.72 2.43
C THR A 153 -5.37 -0.30 3.36
N LEU A 154 -4.20 0.01 3.94
CA LEU A 154 -3.60 -0.91 4.91
C LEU A 154 -4.53 -1.12 6.11
N ILE A 155 -5.16 -0.06 6.63
CA ILE A 155 -6.09 -0.17 7.76
C ILE A 155 -7.28 -1.06 7.39
N THR A 156 -7.86 -0.82 6.22
CA THR A 156 -8.92 -1.66 5.63
C THR A 156 -8.47 -3.12 5.51
N GLU A 157 -7.26 -3.40 5.04
CA GLU A 157 -6.72 -4.77 4.96
C GLU A 157 -6.51 -5.41 6.34
N LEU A 158 -5.96 -4.69 7.31
CA LEU A 158 -5.71 -5.22 8.66
C LEU A 158 -7.03 -5.57 9.37
N LEU A 159 -8.03 -4.71 9.26
CA LEU A 159 -9.36 -4.94 9.82
C LEU A 159 -10.12 -6.05 9.06
N GLY A 160 -10.00 -6.08 7.73
CA GLY A 160 -10.55 -7.17 6.91
C GLY A 160 -9.90 -8.53 7.16
N ASP A 161 -8.61 -8.55 7.54
CA ASP A 161 -7.89 -9.75 7.97
C ASP A 161 -8.33 -10.22 9.38
N GLY A 162 -9.25 -9.51 10.05
CA GLY A 162 -9.80 -9.86 11.36
C GLY A 162 -8.94 -9.43 12.54
N MET A 163 -7.97 -8.53 12.35
CA MET A 163 -7.18 -8.02 13.48
C MET A 163 -8.04 -7.18 14.42
N SER A 164 -7.76 -7.28 15.72
CA SER A 164 -8.39 -6.40 16.72
C SER A 164 -8.07 -4.94 16.42
N THR A 165 -9.01 -4.05 16.75
CA THR A 165 -8.84 -2.60 16.54
C THR A 165 -7.55 -2.07 17.18
N ALA A 166 -7.21 -2.55 18.38
CA ALA A 166 -5.98 -2.17 19.06
C ALA A 166 -4.73 -2.58 18.27
N LEU A 167 -4.70 -3.81 17.76
CA LEU A 167 -3.58 -4.35 16.99
C LEU A 167 -3.46 -3.68 15.62
N SER A 168 -4.59 -3.46 14.93
CA SER A 168 -4.62 -2.76 13.65
C SER A 168 -4.18 -1.30 13.79
N MET A 169 -4.58 -0.61 14.87
CA MET A 169 -4.12 0.74 15.17
C MET A 169 -2.62 0.79 15.45
N LYS A 170 -2.09 -0.16 16.23
CA LYS A 170 -0.65 -0.32 16.50
C LYS A 170 0.13 -0.48 15.19
N PHE A 171 -0.27 -1.41 14.33
CA PHE A 171 0.41 -1.66 13.05
C PHE A 171 0.24 -0.53 12.02
N ALA A 172 -0.90 0.17 12.03
CA ALA A 172 -1.09 1.36 11.22
C ALA A 172 -0.42 2.61 11.82
N ARG A 173 0.15 2.51 13.02
CA ARG A 173 0.75 3.62 13.80
C ARG A 173 -0.21 4.78 14.03
N HIS A 174 -1.48 4.48 14.24
CA HIS A 174 -2.50 5.47 14.62
C HIS A 174 -2.29 5.88 16.07
N ALA A 175 -2.43 7.17 16.36
CA ALA A 175 -2.48 7.63 17.74
C ALA A 175 -3.81 7.16 18.38
N PRO A 176 -3.88 6.97 19.71
CA PRO A 176 -5.12 6.59 20.40
C PRO A 176 -6.31 7.50 20.04
N GLY A 177 -6.10 8.82 20.02
CA GLY A 177 -7.13 9.80 19.62
C GLY A 177 -7.62 9.68 18.17
N SER A 178 -6.98 8.86 17.32
CA SER A 178 -7.38 8.61 15.94
C SER A 178 -8.30 7.38 15.78
N VAL A 179 -8.82 6.80 16.86
CA VAL A 179 -9.67 5.60 16.82
C VAL A 179 -10.91 5.77 15.92
N LYS A 180 -11.61 6.91 16.02
CA LYS A 180 -12.79 7.20 15.19
C LYS A 180 -12.45 7.20 13.69
N VAL A 181 -11.34 7.82 13.33
CA VAL A 181 -10.85 7.86 11.95
C VAL A 181 -10.41 6.46 11.49
N HIS A 182 -9.76 5.69 12.36
CA HIS A 182 -9.34 4.32 12.08
C HIS A 182 -10.54 3.43 11.74
N LEU A 183 -11.57 3.45 12.60
CA LEU A 183 -12.81 2.70 12.40
C LEU A 183 -13.55 3.16 11.14
N LYS A 184 -13.50 4.45 10.79
CA LYS A 184 -14.10 4.94 9.53
C LYS A 184 -13.51 4.26 8.28
N TYR A 185 -12.22 3.90 8.28
CA TYR A 185 -11.63 3.10 7.20
C TYR A 185 -12.06 1.62 7.24
N GLY A 186 -12.29 1.07 8.44
CA GLY A 186 -12.88 -0.27 8.63
C GLY A 186 -14.36 -0.36 8.23
N ARG A 187 -15.11 0.75 8.28
CA ARG A 187 -16.50 0.77 7.78
C ARG A 187 -16.60 0.45 6.29
N LEU A 188 -15.55 0.69 5.51
CA LEU A 188 -15.50 0.31 4.09
C LEU A 188 -15.48 -1.22 3.93
N THR A 189 -14.63 -1.93 4.68
CA THR A 189 -14.67 -3.41 4.71
C THR A 189 -16.00 -3.94 5.22
N LEU A 190 -16.57 -3.33 6.27
CA LEU A 190 -17.81 -3.81 6.87
C LEU A 190 -19.03 -3.62 5.97
N LYS A 191 -19.07 -2.58 5.13
CA LYS A 191 -20.16 -2.40 4.15
C LYS A 191 -20.12 -3.47 3.07
N ASP A 192 -18.94 -3.78 2.55
CA ASP A 192 -18.78 -4.82 1.52
C ASP A 192 -19.08 -6.21 2.08
N VAL A 193 -18.60 -6.50 3.30
CA VAL A 193 -18.91 -7.74 4.03
C VAL A 193 -20.40 -7.81 4.33
N LYS A 194 -21.02 -6.77 4.89
CA LYS A 194 -22.47 -6.74 5.15
C LYS A 194 -23.27 -6.99 3.89
N ALA A 195 -22.97 -6.27 2.80
CA ALA A 195 -23.68 -6.47 1.55
C ALA A 195 -23.45 -7.87 0.96
N ALA A 196 -22.30 -8.50 1.21
CA ALA A 196 -22.05 -9.90 0.83
C ALA A 196 -22.90 -10.85 1.70
N CYS A 197 -22.95 -10.62 3.01
CA CYS A 197 -23.78 -11.36 3.95
C CYS A 197 -25.27 -11.24 3.59
N ASP A 198 -25.79 -10.02 3.41
CA ASP A 198 -27.18 -9.75 3.03
C ASP A 198 -27.59 -10.50 1.75
N LYS A 199 -26.65 -10.69 0.81
CA LYS A 199 -26.89 -11.43 -0.44
C LYS A 199 -26.80 -12.96 -0.27
N MET A 200 -26.12 -13.43 0.76
CA MET A 200 -26.15 -14.84 1.16
C MET A 200 -27.42 -15.14 1.96
N ASP A 201 -27.85 -14.22 2.81
CA ASP A 201 -29.14 -14.24 3.53
C ASP A 201 -30.31 -14.34 2.55
N SER A 202 -30.31 -13.51 1.51
CA SER A 202 -31.35 -13.52 0.47
C SER A 202 -31.40 -14.83 -0.33
N LYS A 203 -30.43 -15.73 -0.18
CA LYS A 203 -30.38 -17.07 -0.80
C LYS A 203 -30.80 -18.19 0.15
N GLY A 204 -31.33 -17.86 1.33
CA GLY A 204 -31.78 -18.84 2.33
C GLY A 204 -30.64 -19.49 3.11
N SER A 205 -29.48 -18.83 3.22
CA SER A 205 -28.35 -19.36 3.99
C SER A 205 -28.64 -19.25 5.49
N THR A 206 -28.74 -20.38 6.21
CA THR A 206 -28.82 -20.37 7.68
C THR A 206 -27.48 -19.93 8.27
N TRP A 207 -27.43 -18.73 8.83
CA TRP A 207 -26.25 -18.26 9.55
C TRP A 207 -26.15 -18.90 10.93
N PRO A 208 -24.97 -19.39 11.30
CA PRO A 208 -24.78 -19.96 12.63
C PRO A 208 -24.67 -18.83 13.67
N ASP A 209 -25.24 -19.04 14.87
CA ASP A 209 -25.07 -18.13 16.01
C ASP A 209 -23.59 -18.00 16.35
N PHE A 210 -22.98 -16.88 15.92
CA PHE A 210 -21.54 -16.58 15.99
C PHE A 210 -20.91 -16.76 17.39
N SER A 211 -21.72 -16.74 18.44
CA SER A 211 -21.25 -16.97 19.82
C SER A 211 -20.98 -18.45 20.15
N ARG A 212 -21.52 -19.39 19.37
CA ARG A 212 -21.48 -20.85 19.63
C ARG A 212 -20.99 -21.67 18.43
N VAL A 213 -20.41 -21.03 17.42
CA VAL A 213 -20.02 -21.70 16.16
C VAL A 213 -18.63 -22.32 16.26
N PRO A 214 -18.47 -23.61 15.91
CA PRO A 214 -17.15 -24.22 15.75
C PRO A 214 -16.30 -23.47 14.73
N THR A 215 -15.00 -23.32 14.99
CA THR A 215 -14.05 -22.59 14.12
C THR A 215 -14.08 -23.06 12.66
N ALA A 216 -14.38 -24.34 12.40
CA ALA A 216 -14.51 -24.89 11.06
C ALA A 216 -15.68 -24.25 10.26
N LYS A 217 -16.83 -24.03 10.90
CA LYS A 217 -18.00 -23.38 10.27
C LYS A 217 -17.75 -21.89 10.02
N LEU A 218 -17.04 -21.20 10.94
CA LEU A 218 -16.60 -19.81 10.73
C LEU A 218 -15.62 -19.69 9.54
N LYS A 219 -14.69 -20.63 9.41
CA LYS A 219 -13.78 -20.69 8.25
C LYS A 219 -14.53 -20.90 6.93
N ARG A 220 -15.58 -21.73 6.92
CA ARG A 220 -16.40 -21.96 5.73
C ARG A 220 -17.21 -20.72 5.33
N ALA A 221 -17.90 -20.09 6.29
CA ALA A 221 -18.60 -18.83 6.04
C ALA A 221 -17.67 -17.73 5.50
N ARG A 222 -16.43 -17.63 6.03
CA ARG A 222 -15.41 -16.74 5.48
C ARG A 222 -15.07 -17.04 4.01
N LEU A 223 -14.90 -18.31 3.65
CA LEU A 223 -14.59 -18.71 2.26
C LEU A 223 -15.74 -18.34 1.31
N ASP A 224 -16.98 -18.53 1.75
CA ASP A 224 -18.18 -18.19 0.97
C ASP A 224 -18.28 -16.67 0.74
N ILE A 225 -18.03 -15.87 1.79
CA ILE A 225 -17.94 -14.40 1.69
C ILE A 225 -16.80 -13.99 0.73
N ASP A 226 -15.61 -14.57 0.87
CA ASP A 226 -14.45 -14.29 0.00
C ASP A 226 -14.77 -14.62 -1.47
N GLN A 227 -15.52 -15.69 -1.74
CA GLN A 227 -15.95 -16.07 -3.08
C GLN A 227 -16.93 -15.05 -3.67
N GLU A 228 -17.91 -14.58 -2.89
CA GLU A 228 -18.89 -13.59 -3.36
C GLU A 228 -18.23 -12.21 -3.59
N LEU A 229 -17.31 -11.79 -2.72
CA LEU A 229 -16.53 -10.56 -2.91
C LEU A 229 -15.72 -10.61 -4.21
N ARG A 230 -15.12 -11.76 -4.56
CA ARG A 230 -14.37 -11.94 -5.82
C ARG A 230 -15.25 -11.83 -7.05
N LYS A 231 -16.51 -12.27 -7.00
CA LYS A 231 -17.46 -12.14 -8.12
C LYS A 231 -17.78 -10.67 -8.41
N ARG A 232 -17.91 -9.84 -7.36
CA ARG A 232 -18.19 -8.40 -7.50
C ARG A 232 -17.06 -7.60 -8.14
N VAL A 233 -15.81 -8.06 -8.03
CA VAL A 233 -14.66 -7.43 -8.69
C VAL A 233 -14.63 -7.73 -10.20
N LYS A 234 -15.34 -8.78 -10.66
CA LYS A 234 -15.39 -9.16 -12.08
C LYS A 234 -16.54 -8.52 -12.87
N ASN A 235 -17.59 -8.07 -12.19
CA ASN A 235 -18.73 -7.38 -12.80
C ASN A 235 -18.47 -5.88 -12.92
#